data_AF-A0A2H0X9L3-F1
#
_entry.id   AF-A0A2H0X9L3-F1
#
_cell.length_a   1.000
_cell.length_b   1.000
_cell.length_c   1.000
_cell.angle_alpha   90.00
_cell.angle_beta   90.00
_cell.angle_gamma   90.00
#
_symmetry.space_group_name_H-M   'P 1'
#
loop_
_entity.id
_entity.type
_entity.pdbx_description
1 polymer ?
#
loop_
_entity_poly.entity_id
_entity_poly.type
_entity_poly.pdbx_seq_one_letter_code
_entity_poly.pdbx_strand_id
1 'polypeptide(L)'
;MPNKKKIKENSKQFFTLFLITLVIGTVAVLGMIKILSNLDILWSFFNPEEAAVKDDQIAPSAPVIIPVQKYTNKSEITIEGYSEKGATVILFSGNLKKREVIVDNDGRFAFNEIPLSGKQNRFYLTAKDKSDNESEKSEEILVIFDNEKPKLEINEPINGSRFVGEDKKQVNIAGTTELGGVIFVNDAYAIVNSAGNFTYTFTLTQGENKIKIKAEDQAGNEENRELTIFFSP
;
A
#
# COMPACT_ATOMS: atom_id res chain seq x y z
N MET A 1 46.72 -90.48 33.03
CA MET A 1 45.53 -89.66 33.32
C MET A 1 45.97 -88.20 33.51
N PRO A 2 45.43 -87.22 32.78
CA PRO A 2 45.86 -85.83 32.94
C PRO A 2 45.37 -85.27 34.29
N ASN A 3 46.24 -84.51 34.95
CA ASN A 3 46.02 -83.98 36.31
C ASN A 3 44.89 -82.94 36.32
N LYS A 4 43.73 -83.29 36.91
CA LYS A 4 42.51 -82.45 36.96
C LYS A 4 42.76 -81.02 37.48
N LYS A 5 43.79 -80.82 38.31
CA LYS A 5 44.18 -79.51 38.84
C LYS A 5 44.74 -78.59 37.74
N LYS A 6 45.55 -79.13 36.83
CA LYS A 6 46.20 -78.38 35.73
C LYS A 6 45.21 -77.97 34.64
N ILE A 7 44.20 -78.81 34.36
CA ILE A 7 43.11 -78.47 33.43
C ILE A 7 42.25 -77.31 33.98
N LYS A 8 41.97 -77.32 35.30
CA LYS A 8 41.19 -76.27 35.96
C LYS A 8 41.93 -74.92 36.01
N GLU A 9 43.25 -74.94 36.22
CA GLU A 9 44.09 -73.73 36.16
C GLU A 9 44.19 -73.17 34.74
N ASN A 10 44.41 -74.02 33.73
CA ASN A 10 44.43 -73.58 32.33
C ASN A 10 43.08 -73.00 31.90
N SER A 11 41.96 -73.63 32.26
CA SER A 11 40.61 -73.11 31.96
C SER A 11 40.35 -71.74 32.59
N LYS A 12 40.80 -71.53 33.84
CA LYS A 12 40.74 -70.21 34.47
C LYS A 12 41.55 -69.18 33.69
N GLN A 13 42.80 -69.49 33.33
CA GLN A 13 43.66 -68.59 32.55
C GLN A 13 43.07 -68.22 31.18
N PHE A 14 42.47 -69.17 30.46
CA PHE A 14 41.76 -68.90 29.20
C PHE A 14 40.57 -67.97 29.38
N PHE A 15 39.77 -68.20 30.42
CA PHE A 15 38.61 -67.33 30.72
C PHE A 15 39.05 -65.91 31.10
N THR A 16 40.14 -65.77 31.86
CA THR A 16 40.71 -64.44 32.16
C THR A 16 41.18 -63.72 30.90
N LEU A 17 41.86 -64.43 29.98
CA LEU A 17 42.34 -63.84 28.72
C LEU A 17 41.19 -63.41 27.80
N PHE A 18 40.10 -64.20 27.76
CA PHE A 18 38.88 -63.87 27.03
C PHE A 18 38.19 -62.62 27.59
N LEU A 19 38.09 -62.50 28.93
CA LEU A 19 37.54 -61.30 29.57
C LEU A 19 38.37 -60.05 29.29
N ILE A 20 39.70 -60.15 29.33
CA ILE A 20 40.60 -59.03 29.04
C ILE A 20 40.44 -58.56 27.58
N THR A 21 40.38 -59.50 26.63
CA THR A 21 40.20 -59.16 25.20
C THR A 21 38.82 -58.58 24.91
N LEU A 22 37.76 -59.08 25.57
CA LEU A 22 36.42 -58.49 25.49
C LEU A 22 36.42 -57.04 26.03
N VAL A 23 37.05 -56.81 27.19
CA VAL A 23 37.13 -55.48 27.80
C VAL A 23 37.91 -54.51 26.91
N ILE A 24 39.09 -54.90 26.41
CA ILE A 24 39.88 -54.08 25.48
C ILE A 24 39.08 -53.77 24.20
N GLY A 25 38.39 -54.77 23.66
CA GLY A 25 37.50 -54.59 22.51
C GLY A 25 36.39 -53.57 22.78
N THR A 26 35.73 -53.67 23.93
CA THR A 26 34.68 -52.71 24.30
C THR A 26 35.21 -51.29 24.52
N VAL A 27 36.38 -51.13 25.15
CA VAL A 27 37.03 -49.82 25.33
C VAL A 27 37.45 -49.21 23.99
N ALA A 28 37.96 -50.02 23.06
CA ALA A 28 38.33 -49.57 21.72
C ALA A 28 37.11 -49.12 20.91
N VAL A 29 35.99 -49.86 20.99
CA VAL A 29 34.73 -49.49 20.33
C VAL A 29 34.16 -48.21 20.92
N LEU A 30 34.13 -48.07 22.25
CA LEU A 30 33.66 -46.85 22.91
C LEU A 30 34.57 -45.65 22.62
N GLY A 31 35.89 -45.87 22.53
CA GLY A 31 36.86 -44.86 22.10
C GLY A 31 36.62 -44.40 20.66
N MET A 32 36.38 -45.33 19.73
CA MET A 32 36.04 -45.01 18.34
C MET A 32 34.72 -44.24 18.23
N ILE A 33 33.69 -44.63 18.98
CA ILE A 33 32.41 -43.91 19.02
C ILE A 33 32.61 -42.49 19.53
N LYS A 34 33.44 -42.29 20.56
CA LYS A 34 33.76 -40.96 21.09
C LYS A 34 34.59 -40.09 20.13
N ILE A 35 35.42 -40.70 19.29
CA ILE A 35 36.16 -39.99 18.23
C ILE A 35 35.19 -39.59 17.11
N LEU A 36 34.32 -40.50 16.69
CA LEU A 36 33.32 -40.23 15.66
C LEU A 36 32.30 -39.18 16.11
N SER A 37 31.90 -39.15 17.38
CA SER A 37 30.95 -38.15 17.90
C SER A 37 31.49 -36.72 17.92
N ASN A 38 32.81 -36.52 17.81
CA ASN A 38 33.45 -35.18 17.78
C ASN A 38 33.79 -34.70 16.36
N LEU A 39 33.39 -35.45 15.33
CA LEU A 39 33.61 -35.11 13.92
C LEU A 39 32.30 -34.61 13.32
N ASP A 40 31.91 -33.37 13.63
CA ASP A 40 30.71 -32.69 13.09
C ASP A 40 30.64 -32.74 11.56
N ILE A 41 31.81 -32.72 10.90
CA ILE A 41 31.98 -32.78 9.45
C ILE A 41 31.57 -34.16 8.88
N LEU A 42 31.72 -35.25 9.64
CA LEU A 42 31.37 -36.58 9.15
C LEU A 42 29.85 -36.82 9.20
N TRP A 43 29.17 -36.25 10.19
CA TRP A 43 27.72 -36.40 10.36
C TRP A 43 26.92 -35.57 9.35
N SER A 44 27.44 -34.43 8.89
CA SER A 44 26.79 -33.60 7.86
C SER A 44 26.65 -34.31 6.50
N PHE A 45 27.49 -35.32 6.19
CA PHE A 45 27.35 -36.15 4.99
C PHE A 45 26.16 -37.11 5.03
N PHE A 46 25.69 -37.47 6.22
CA PHE A 46 24.60 -38.44 6.41
C PHE A 46 23.25 -37.77 6.72
N ASN A 47 23.24 -36.46 6.99
CA ASN A 47 22.04 -35.67 7.20
C ASN A 47 22.03 -34.47 6.22
N PRO A 48 21.87 -34.71 4.90
CA PRO A 48 21.95 -33.65 3.89
C PRO A 48 20.83 -32.60 4.01
N GLU A 49 19.84 -32.83 4.88
CA GLU A 49 18.67 -31.96 5.09
C GLU A 49 18.97 -30.75 6.00
N GLU A 50 20.11 -30.72 6.71
CA GLU A 50 20.53 -29.56 7.54
C GLU A 50 21.56 -28.65 6.85
N ALA A 51 22.01 -28.98 5.64
CA ALA A 51 23.02 -28.21 4.91
C ALA A 51 22.40 -27.28 3.85
N ALA A 52 21.66 -26.25 4.29
CA ALA A 52 21.55 -24.91 3.69
C ALA A 52 20.20 -24.24 4.03
N VAL A 53 20.08 -23.66 5.24
CA VAL A 53 19.25 -22.45 5.36
C VAL A 53 20.05 -21.36 4.65
N LYS A 54 19.68 -21.07 3.42
CA LYS A 54 20.18 -19.89 2.71
C LYS A 54 19.59 -18.69 3.47
N ASP A 55 20.33 -18.14 4.43
CA ASP A 55 20.01 -16.87 5.07
C ASP A 55 20.04 -15.80 3.97
N ASP A 56 18.88 -15.53 3.40
CA ASP A 56 18.74 -14.49 2.40
C ASP A 56 18.89 -13.15 3.12
N GLN A 57 19.83 -12.33 2.67
CA GLN A 57 20.11 -11.01 3.23
C GLN A 57 19.80 -9.89 2.23
N ILE A 58 19.22 -10.23 1.09
CA ILE A 58 18.91 -9.27 0.03
C ILE A 58 17.49 -8.78 0.23
N ALA A 59 17.35 -7.51 0.58
CA ALA A 59 16.06 -6.86 0.63
C ALA A 59 15.35 -6.86 -0.73
N PRO A 60 14.00 -7.00 -0.74
CA PRO A 60 13.23 -6.83 -1.96
C PRO A 60 13.28 -5.38 -2.45
N SER A 61 12.88 -5.16 -3.71
CA SER A 61 12.72 -3.80 -4.23
C SER A 61 11.57 -3.06 -3.54
N ALA A 62 11.67 -1.73 -3.46
CA ALA A 62 10.60 -0.89 -2.91
C ALA A 62 9.27 -1.12 -3.67
N PRO A 63 8.11 -1.13 -2.97
CA PRO A 63 6.81 -1.24 -3.62
C PRO A 63 6.57 -0.12 -4.64
N VAL A 64 6.01 -0.47 -5.79
CA VAL A 64 5.57 0.48 -6.83
C VAL A 64 4.08 0.75 -6.65
N ILE A 65 3.69 2.01 -6.49
CA ILE A 65 2.31 2.42 -6.27
C ILE A 65 1.64 2.82 -7.59
N ILE A 66 0.40 2.37 -7.81
CA ILE A 66 -0.47 2.91 -8.86
C ILE A 66 -0.93 4.31 -8.41
N PRO A 67 -0.79 5.36 -9.26
CA PRO A 67 -1.11 6.73 -8.87
C PRO A 67 -2.50 6.90 -8.28
N VAL A 68 -2.56 7.55 -7.10
CA VAL A 68 -3.79 7.90 -6.40
C VAL A 68 -4.15 9.36 -6.69
N GLN A 69 -5.45 9.67 -6.74
CA GLN A 69 -5.91 11.06 -6.88
C GLN A 69 -5.44 11.90 -5.68
N LYS A 70 -4.85 13.06 -5.98
CA LYS A 70 -4.33 13.96 -4.95
C LYS A 70 -5.44 14.62 -4.12
N TYR A 71 -6.62 14.85 -4.68
CA TYR A 71 -7.77 15.47 -3.99
C TYR A 71 -8.95 14.49 -4.00
N THR A 72 -9.70 14.43 -2.91
CA THR A 72 -10.88 13.56 -2.80
C THR A 72 -11.82 14.05 -1.71
N ASN A 73 -13.12 13.89 -1.93
CA ASN A 73 -14.16 14.09 -0.92
C ASN A 73 -14.62 12.79 -0.25
N LYS A 74 -14.03 11.65 -0.62
CA LYS A 74 -14.25 10.37 0.06
C LYS A 74 -13.38 10.31 1.32
N SER A 75 -13.98 9.88 2.43
CA SER A 75 -13.27 9.68 3.70
C SER A 75 -12.29 8.51 3.68
N GLU A 76 -12.32 7.70 2.63
CA GLU A 76 -11.49 6.51 2.46
C GLU A 76 -10.95 6.40 1.03
N ILE A 77 -9.77 5.80 0.90
CA ILE A 77 -9.11 5.55 -0.39
C ILE A 77 -8.66 4.10 -0.51
N THR A 78 -8.40 3.69 -1.75
CA THR A 78 -7.68 2.45 -2.06
C THR A 78 -6.27 2.79 -2.52
N ILE A 79 -5.28 2.08 -1.99
CA ILE A 79 -3.88 2.15 -2.45
C ILE A 79 -3.52 0.81 -3.06
N GLU A 80 -3.22 0.80 -4.36
CA GLU A 80 -2.87 -0.39 -5.13
C GLU A 80 -1.44 -0.28 -5.65
N GLY A 81 -0.83 -1.43 -5.97
CA GLY A 81 0.52 -1.43 -6.49
C GLY A 81 1.08 -2.81 -6.79
N TYR A 82 2.39 -2.82 -7.01
CA TYR A 82 3.17 -3.99 -7.33
C TYR A 82 4.38 -4.13 -6.40
N SER A 83 4.70 -5.37 -6.03
CA SER A 83 5.90 -5.70 -5.29
C SER A 83 6.30 -7.16 -5.54
N GLU A 84 7.30 -7.67 -4.85
CA GLU A 84 7.77 -9.04 -4.99
C GLU A 84 6.69 -10.05 -4.54
N LYS A 85 6.49 -11.12 -5.32
CA LYS A 85 5.44 -12.11 -5.08
C LYS A 85 5.62 -12.81 -3.74
N GLY A 86 4.57 -12.85 -2.93
CA GLY A 86 4.61 -13.45 -1.60
C GLY A 86 5.39 -12.65 -0.55
N ALA A 87 5.91 -11.46 -0.89
CA ALA A 87 6.40 -10.51 0.11
C ALA A 87 5.21 -9.91 0.88
N THR A 88 5.50 -9.33 2.05
CA THR A 88 4.53 -8.57 2.84
C THR A 88 4.76 -7.08 2.62
N VAL A 89 3.78 -6.39 2.05
CA VAL A 89 3.81 -4.93 1.89
C VAL A 89 3.20 -4.29 3.14
N ILE A 90 3.86 -3.28 3.68
CA ILE A 90 3.45 -2.57 4.90
C ILE A 90 3.15 -1.12 4.54
N LEU A 91 1.94 -0.67 4.88
CA LEU A 91 1.50 0.71 4.72
C LEU A 91 1.78 1.53 5.98
N PHE A 92 2.46 2.66 5.78
CA PHE A 92 2.74 3.64 6.82
C PHE A 92 2.00 4.95 6.56
N SER A 93 1.62 5.65 7.64
CA SER A 93 1.28 7.07 7.60
C SER A 93 2.17 7.81 8.59
N GLY A 94 3.05 8.68 8.06
CA GLY A 94 4.20 9.15 8.83
C GLY A 94 5.03 7.98 9.34
N ASN A 95 5.29 7.92 10.64
CA ASN A 95 6.04 6.80 11.25
C ASN A 95 5.16 5.68 11.81
N LEU A 96 3.83 5.77 11.63
CA LEU A 96 2.89 4.80 12.18
C LEU A 96 2.54 3.74 11.14
N LYS A 97 2.85 2.48 11.45
CA LYS A 97 2.34 1.32 10.70
C LYS A 97 0.81 1.31 10.78
N LYS A 98 0.15 1.22 9.63
CA LYS A 98 -1.31 1.18 9.52
C LYS A 98 -1.82 -0.21 9.23
N ARG A 99 -1.31 -0.84 8.17
CA ARG A 99 -1.76 -2.16 7.69
C ARG A 99 -0.64 -2.89 6.97
N GLU A 100 -0.81 -4.20 6.78
CA GLU A 100 0.04 -5.02 5.94
C GLU A 100 -0.81 -5.97 5.08
N VAL A 101 -0.29 -6.34 3.92
CA VAL A 101 -0.92 -7.28 2.98
C VAL A 101 0.15 -8.14 2.32
N ILE A 102 -0.20 -9.39 2.02
CA ILE A 102 0.67 -10.29 1.26
C ILE A 102 0.46 -10.04 -0.23
N VAL A 103 1.55 -9.90 -0.97
CA VAL A 103 1.54 -9.73 -2.42
C VAL A 103 1.11 -11.03 -3.10
N ASP A 104 0.18 -10.94 -4.03
CA ASP A 104 -0.36 -12.10 -4.73
C ASP A 104 0.63 -12.73 -5.73
N ASN A 105 0.19 -13.82 -6.38
CA ASN A 105 0.99 -14.55 -7.36
C ASN A 105 1.24 -13.78 -8.67
N ASP A 106 0.53 -12.68 -8.89
CA ASP A 106 0.73 -11.77 -10.03
C ASP A 106 1.62 -10.58 -9.66
N GLY A 107 2.05 -10.49 -8.39
CA GLY A 107 2.87 -9.41 -7.88
C GLY A 107 2.07 -8.18 -7.48
N ARG A 108 0.74 -8.29 -7.33
CA ARG A 108 -0.16 -7.18 -6.99
C ARG A 108 -0.51 -7.17 -5.51
N PHE A 109 -0.78 -5.98 -5.00
CA PHE A 109 -1.35 -5.78 -3.68
C PHE A 109 -2.40 -4.66 -3.71
N ALA A 110 -3.30 -4.68 -2.74
CA ALA A 110 -4.28 -3.62 -2.54
C ALA A 110 -4.57 -3.40 -1.05
N PHE A 111 -4.57 -2.15 -0.63
CA PHE A 111 -5.10 -1.70 0.64
C PHE A 111 -6.42 -0.97 0.42
N ASN A 112 -7.53 -1.60 0.74
CA ASN A 112 -8.87 -1.02 0.59
C ASN A 112 -9.28 -0.21 1.82
N GLU A 113 -10.19 0.75 1.67
CA GLU A 113 -10.84 1.45 2.79
C GLU A 113 -9.84 2.13 3.75
N ILE A 114 -8.74 2.71 3.24
CA ILE A 114 -7.78 3.47 4.05
C ILE A 114 -8.42 4.76 4.53
N PRO A 115 -8.68 4.93 5.84
CA PRO A 115 -9.32 6.14 6.34
C PRO A 115 -8.38 7.34 6.20
N LEU A 116 -8.94 8.46 5.75
CA LEU A 116 -8.29 9.75 5.73
C LEU A 116 -8.63 10.51 7.01
N SER A 117 -7.60 11.02 7.68
CA SER A 117 -7.73 11.82 8.91
C SER A 117 -7.20 13.23 8.67
N GLY A 118 -8.08 14.23 8.78
CA GLY A 118 -7.73 15.62 8.53
C GLY A 118 -7.44 15.93 7.06
N LYS A 119 -7.06 17.18 6.79
CA LYS A 119 -6.94 17.71 5.41
C LYS A 119 -5.78 17.12 4.62
N GLN A 120 -4.64 16.80 5.23
CA GLN A 120 -3.47 16.24 4.54
C GLN A 120 -3.14 14.85 5.07
N ASN A 121 -3.06 13.88 4.17
CA ASN A 121 -2.78 12.48 4.48
C ASN A 121 -1.57 12.04 3.67
N ARG A 122 -0.52 11.59 4.38
CA ARG A 122 0.75 11.18 3.79
C ARG A 122 0.97 9.71 4.06
N PHE A 123 1.29 8.96 3.02
CA PHE A 123 1.55 7.53 3.09
C PHE A 123 2.82 7.15 2.33
N TYR A 124 3.45 6.07 2.77
CA TYR A 124 4.44 5.34 1.98
C TYR A 124 4.37 3.86 2.34
N LEU A 125 5.00 3.03 1.52
CA LEU A 125 5.03 1.59 1.66
C LEU A 125 6.47 1.09 1.82
N THR A 126 6.65 -0.03 2.51
CA THR A 126 7.84 -0.89 2.44
C THR A 126 7.40 -2.32 2.13
N ALA A 127 8.32 -3.16 1.67
CA ALA A 127 8.10 -4.59 1.47
C ALA A 127 9.07 -5.40 2.32
N LYS A 128 8.60 -6.54 2.81
CA LYS A 128 9.38 -7.50 3.58
C LYS A 128 9.34 -8.88 2.94
N ASP A 129 10.48 -9.49 2.70
CA ASP A 129 10.54 -10.85 2.16
C ASP A 129 10.29 -11.91 3.25
N LYS A 130 10.44 -13.20 2.90
CA LYS A 130 10.24 -14.32 3.84
C LYS A 130 11.37 -14.49 4.86
N SER A 131 12.52 -13.88 4.60
CA SER A 131 13.71 -13.89 5.44
C SER A 131 13.81 -12.63 6.31
N ASP A 132 12.74 -11.82 6.34
CA ASP A 132 12.60 -10.63 7.15
C ASP A 132 13.42 -9.42 6.67
N ASN A 133 13.98 -9.45 5.45
CA ASN A 133 14.66 -8.28 4.87
C ASN A 133 13.64 -7.25 4.40
N GLU A 134 13.88 -5.98 4.72
CA GLU A 134 12.97 -4.87 4.41
C GLU A 134 13.53 -3.97 3.29
N SER A 135 12.66 -3.57 2.37
CA SER A 135 13.00 -2.67 1.26
C SER A 135 13.20 -1.22 1.70
N GLU A 136 13.74 -0.41 0.79
CA GLU A 136 13.58 1.05 0.84
C GLU A 136 12.10 1.46 0.79
N LYS A 137 11.82 2.71 1.16
CA LYS A 137 10.47 3.30 1.07
C LYS A 137 10.06 3.49 -0.39
N SER A 138 8.77 3.31 -0.66
CA SER A 138 8.14 3.75 -1.90
C SER A 138 8.15 5.27 -2.04
N GLU A 139 7.73 5.75 -3.21
CA GLU A 139 7.31 7.15 -3.39
C GLU A 139 6.23 7.54 -2.37
N GLU A 140 6.25 8.81 -1.93
CA GLU A 140 5.27 9.35 -0.98
C GLU A 140 3.94 9.62 -1.69
N ILE A 141 2.85 9.14 -1.09
CA ILE A 141 1.48 9.44 -1.51
C ILE A 141 0.97 10.60 -0.65
N LEU A 142 0.60 11.72 -1.28
CA LEU A 142 -0.12 12.83 -0.65
C LEU A 142 -1.56 12.86 -1.12
N VAL A 143 -2.49 12.68 -0.19
CA VAL A 143 -3.94 12.83 -0.42
C VAL A 143 -4.49 13.98 0.42
N ILE A 144 -5.14 14.92 -0.25
CA ILE A 144 -5.86 16.04 0.33
C ILE A 144 -7.33 15.64 0.45
N PHE A 145 -7.79 15.44 1.68
CA PHE A 145 -9.19 15.20 1.95
C PHE A 145 -9.91 16.55 2.04
N ASP A 146 -10.92 16.73 1.21
CA ASP A 146 -11.75 17.93 1.18
C ASP A 146 -13.22 17.54 0.97
N ASN A 147 -14.05 17.78 1.98
CA ASN A 147 -15.49 17.53 1.94
C ASN A 147 -16.31 18.83 2.05
N GLU A 148 -15.66 19.98 1.88
CA GLU A 148 -16.33 21.27 1.88
C GLU A 148 -16.81 21.60 0.46
N LYS A 149 -17.99 22.22 0.34
CA LYS A 149 -18.49 22.65 -0.96
C LYS A 149 -17.66 23.84 -1.46
N PRO A 150 -17.42 23.95 -2.79
CA PRO A 150 -16.78 25.12 -3.35
C PRO A 150 -17.61 26.37 -3.07
N LYS A 151 -16.92 27.51 -2.93
CA LYS A 151 -17.58 28.81 -2.93
C LYS A 151 -18.18 29.08 -4.32
N LEU A 152 -19.36 29.66 -4.34
CA LEU A 152 -20.03 30.09 -5.56
C LEU A 152 -20.83 31.36 -5.30
N GLU A 153 -20.38 32.47 -5.88
CA GLU A 153 -21.05 33.77 -5.85
C GLU A 153 -21.35 34.23 -7.27
N ILE A 154 -22.56 34.72 -7.50
CA ILE A 154 -22.99 35.28 -8.78
C ILE A 154 -23.12 36.79 -8.57
N ASN A 155 -22.24 37.56 -9.24
CA ASN A 155 -22.17 39.01 -9.08
C ASN A 155 -23.09 39.72 -10.07
N GLU A 156 -23.14 39.21 -11.30
CA GLU A 156 -24.02 39.75 -12.35
C GLU A 156 -24.50 38.63 -13.28
N PRO A 157 -25.72 38.73 -13.82
CA PRO A 157 -26.76 39.67 -13.41
C PRO A 157 -27.39 39.29 -12.06
N ILE A 158 -28.07 40.24 -11.44
CA ILE A 158 -28.80 40.00 -10.18
C ILE A 158 -30.03 39.13 -10.47
N ASN A 159 -30.33 38.19 -9.58
CA ASN A 159 -31.51 37.36 -9.70
C ASN A 159 -32.80 38.22 -9.78
N GLY A 160 -33.65 37.91 -10.76
CA GLY A 160 -34.87 38.66 -11.08
C GLY A 160 -34.68 39.85 -12.04
N SER A 161 -33.47 40.08 -12.55
CA SER A 161 -33.20 41.16 -13.51
C SER A 161 -34.03 41.03 -14.78
N ARG A 162 -34.36 42.18 -15.39
CA ARG A 162 -35.12 42.27 -16.65
C ARG A 162 -34.29 42.95 -17.72
N PHE A 163 -34.25 42.34 -18.90
CA PHE A 163 -33.55 42.81 -20.08
C PHE A 163 -34.58 43.13 -21.17
N VAL A 164 -34.52 44.32 -21.75
CA VAL A 164 -35.47 44.80 -22.76
C VAL A 164 -34.71 45.31 -23.98
N GLY A 165 -35.17 44.95 -25.18
CA GLY A 165 -34.56 45.29 -26.46
C GLY A 165 -33.69 44.16 -27.02
N GLU A 166 -33.79 43.91 -28.33
CA GLU A 166 -32.97 42.90 -29.04
C GLU A 166 -31.45 43.04 -28.82
N ASP A 167 -30.93 44.24 -28.54
CA ASP A 167 -29.51 44.46 -28.22
C ASP A 167 -29.10 43.85 -26.87
N LYS A 168 -30.06 43.45 -26.03
CA LYS A 168 -29.85 42.78 -24.72
C LYS A 168 -30.08 41.28 -24.75
N LYS A 169 -30.22 40.68 -25.93
CA LYS A 169 -30.43 39.22 -26.07
C LYS A 169 -29.25 38.39 -25.56
N GLN A 170 -28.06 38.96 -25.47
CA GLN A 170 -26.89 38.33 -24.85
C GLN A 170 -26.54 39.03 -23.54
N VAL A 171 -26.33 38.25 -22.49
CA VAL A 171 -25.91 38.74 -21.17
C VAL A 171 -24.69 38.00 -20.67
N ASN A 172 -23.81 38.69 -19.96
CA ASN A 172 -22.70 38.06 -19.27
C ASN A 172 -23.12 37.68 -17.86
N ILE A 173 -22.91 36.42 -17.52
CA ILE A 173 -23.01 35.90 -16.15
C ILE A 173 -21.60 35.91 -15.60
N ALA A 174 -21.35 36.68 -14.56
CA ALA A 174 -20.05 36.74 -13.92
C ALA A 174 -20.16 36.59 -12.40
N GLY A 175 -19.11 36.06 -11.81
CA GLY A 175 -19.09 35.70 -10.41
C GLY A 175 -17.73 35.21 -9.96
N THR A 176 -17.69 34.63 -8.76
CA THR A 176 -16.48 34.07 -8.17
C THR A 176 -16.70 32.63 -7.71
N THR A 177 -15.62 31.87 -7.71
CA THR A 177 -15.55 30.52 -7.14
C THR A 177 -14.19 30.29 -6.49
N GLU A 178 -14.03 29.13 -5.87
CA GLU A 178 -12.76 28.71 -5.30
C GLU A 178 -11.65 28.56 -6.36
N LEU A 179 -10.40 28.77 -5.94
CA LEU A 179 -9.24 28.62 -6.82
C LEU A 179 -9.09 27.19 -7.33
N GLY A 180 -8.98 27.04 -8.65
CA GLY A 180 -8.92 25.72 -9.30
C GLY A 180 -10.27 25.03 -9.43
N GLY A 181 -11.37 25.68 -8.99
CA GLY A 181 -12.72 25.23 -9.24
C GLY A 181 -13.16 25.42 -10.69
N VAL A 182 -14.16 24.65 -11.09
CA VAL A 182 -14.74 24.65 -12.43
C VAL A 182 -16.19 25.11 -12.32
N ILE A 183 -16.63 25.93 -13.28
CA ILE A 183 -18.00 26.46 -13.32
C ILE A 183 -18.72 25.95 -14.55
N PHE A 184 -19.97 25.54 -14.35
CA PHE A 184 -20.91 25.15 -15.39
C PHE A 184 -22.12 26.09 -15.39
N VAL A 185 -22.55 26.50 -16.58
CA VAL A 185 -23.79 27.25 -16.81
C VAL A 185 -24.65 26.43 -17.77
N ASN A 186 -25.76 25.86 -17.26
CA ASN A 186 -26.58 24.88 -17.99
C ASN A 186 -25.73 23.79 -18.66
N ASP A 187 -24.86 23.16 -17.87
CA ASP A 187 -23.95 22.07 -18.28
C ASP A 187 -22.80 22.47 -19.24
N ALA A 188 -22.70 23.75 -19.63
CA ALA A 188 -21.58 24.28 -20.41
C ALA A 188 -20.50 24.93 -19.53
N TYR A 189 -19.22 24.72 -19.84
CA TYR A 189 -18.11 25.31 -19.09
C TYR A 189 -18.08 26.84 -19.20
N ALA A 190 -17.89 27.51 -18.07
CA ALA A 190 -17.50 28.92 -18.01
C ALA A 190 -15.98 29.06 -17.87
N ILE A 191 -15.45 30.17 -18.37
CA ILE A 191 -14.02 30.47 -18.25
C ILE A 191 -13.78 30.99 -16.83
N VAL A 192 -12.93 30.30 -16.08
CA VAL A 192 -12.48 30.71 -14.73
C VAL A 192 -11.02 31.13 -14.82
N ASN A 193 -10.68 32.30 -14.30
CA ASN A 193 -9.29 32.77 -14.26
C ASN A 193 -8.56 32.31 -12.99
N SER A 194 -7.25 32.58 -12.92
CA SER A 194 -6.40 32.18 -11.78
C SER A 194 -6.76 32.83 -10.44
N ALA A 195 -7.63 33.85 -10.44
CA ALA A 195 -8.16 34.48 -9.23
C ALA A 195 -9.55 33.94 -8.84
N GLY A 196 -10.08 32.94 -9.56
CA GLY A 196 -11.39 32.36 -9.29
C GLY A 196 -12.57 33.17 -9.84
N ASN A 197 -12.32 34.23 -10.62
CA ASN A 197 -13.41 34.95 -11.29
C ASN A 197 -13.83 34.19 -12.54
N PHE A 198 -15.13 34.03 -12.74
CA PHE A 198 -15.68 33.39 -13.93
C PHE A 198 -16.56 34.34 -14.74
N THR A 199 -16.65 34.06 -16.03
CA THR A 199 -17.58 34.73 -16.95
C THR A 199 -18.15 33.75 -17.96
N TYR A 200 -19.42 33.94 -18.34
CA TYR A 200 -20.12 33.17 -19.36
C TYR A 200 -21.14 34.04 -20.10
N THR A 201 -21.06 34.08 -21.43
CA THR A 201 -22.07 34.78 -22.25
C THR A 201 -23.26 33.86 -22.51
N PHE A 202 -24.42 34.22 -21.98
CA PHE A 202 -25.68 33.50 -22.12
C PHE A 202 -26.60 34.19 -23.12
N THR A 203 -27.24 33.40 -24.00
CA THR A 203 -28.25 33.93 -24.95
C THR A 203 -29.64 33.72 -24.38
N LEU A 204 -30.37 34.82 -24.19
CA LEU A 204 -31.72 34.83 -23.61
C LEU A 204 -32.78 34.41 -24.63
N THR A 205 -33.78 33.72 -24.11
CA THR A 205 -35.05 33.43 -24.78
C THR A 205 -36.13 34.38 -24.27
N GLN A 206 -37.12 34.72 -25.10
CA GLN A 206 -38.21 35.62 -24.69
C GLN A 206 -38.93 35.06 -23.45
N GLY A 207 -39.18 35.91 -22.47
CA GLY A 207 -39.83 35.55 -21.21
C GLY A 207 -38.82 35.20 -20.11
N GLU A 208 -39.17 34.22 -19.29
CA GLU A 208 -38.39 33.79 -18.13
C GLU A 208 -37.27 32.82 -18.55
N ASN A 209 -36.04 33.10 -18.14
CA ASN A 209 -34.87 32.26 -18.33
C ASN A 209 -34.39 31.78 -16.97
N LYS A 210 -34.46 30.46 -16.73
CA LYS A 210 -33.90 29.80 -15.55
C LYS A 210 -32.54 29.21 -15.92
N ILE A 211 -31.51 29.65 -15.22
CA ILE A 211 -30.12 29.33 -15.53
C ILE A 211 -29.52 28.62 -14.32
N LYS A 212 -29.08 27.38 -14.51
CA LYS A 212 -28.41 26.59 -13.48
C LYS A 212 -26.92 26.87 -13.54
N ILE A 213 -26.35 27.22 -12.39
CA ILE A 213 -24.92 27.49 -12.24
C ILE A 213 -24.38 26.51 -11.21
N LYS A 214 -23.42 25.69 -11.61
CA LYS A 214 -22.78 24.67 -10.77
C LYS A 214 -21.30 24.99 -10.64
N ALA A 215 -20.78 25.02 -9.41
CA ALA A 215 -19.36 25.01 -9.10
C ALA A 215 -18.94 23.61 -8.68
N GLU A 216 -17.77 23.18 -9.12
CA GLU A 216 -17.14 21.90 -8.76
C GLU A 216 -15.68 22.14 -8.37
N ASP A 217 -15.24 21.64 -7.22
CA ASP A 217 -13.86 21.76 -6.77
C ASP A 217 -12.95 20.61 -7.27
N GLN A 218 -11.68 20.61 -6.87
CA GLN A 218 -10.72 19.57 -7.26
C GLN A 218 -10.99 18.20 -6.62
N ALA A 219 -11.72 18.17 -5.51
CA ALA A 219 -12.09 16.97 -4.77
C ALA A 219 -13.43 16.37 -5.25
N GLY A 220 -14.13 17.06 -6.14
CA GLY A 220 -15.44 16.69 -6.69
C GLY A 220 -16.62 17.13 -5.81
N ASN A 221 -16.45 18.07 -4.90
CA ASN A 221 -17.57 18.69 -4.19
C ASN A 221 -18.27 19.71 -5.07
N GLU A 222 -19.59 19.82 -4.92
CA GLU A 222 -20.42 20.66 -5.78
C GLU A 222 -21.24 21.69 -4.99
N GLU A 223 -21.41 22.87 -5.57
CA GLU A 223 -22.37 23.88 -5.14
C GLU A 223 -23.23 24.32 -6.32
N ASN A 224 -24.55 24.40 -6.11
CA ASN A 224 -25.52 24.69 -7.17
C ASN A 224 -26.32 25.95 -6.83
N ARG A 225 -26.52 26.81 -7.83
CA ARG A 225 -27.36 28.01 -7.76
C ARG A 225 -28.26 28.08 -8.99
N GLU A 226 -29.43 28.69 -8.81
CA GLU A 226 -30.34 29.01 -9.91
C GLU A 226 -30.46 30.53 -10.03
N LEU A 227 -30.28 31.03 -11.24
CA LEU A 227 -30.44 32.43 -11.61
C LEU A 227 -31.64 32.55 -12.56
N THR A 228 -32.65 33.30 -12.14
CA THR A 228 -33.84 33.58 -12.95
C THR A 228 -33.79 35.01 -13.46
N ILE A 229 -33.85 35.20 -14.77
CA ILE A 229 -33.87 36.53 -15.41
C ILE A 229 -34.91 36.58 -16.53
N PHE A 230 -35.39 37.78 -16.86
CA PHE A 230 -36.46 37.96 -17.84
C PHE A 230 -35.98 38.75 -19.04
N PHE A 231 -36.44 38.37 -20.23
CA PHE A 231 -36.12 39.05 -21.49
C PHE A 231 -37.38 39.42 -22.26
N SER A 232 -37.42 40.66 -22.77
CA SER A 232 -38.39 41.11 -23.76
C SER A 232 -37.63 41.73 -24.93
N PRO A 233 -37.75 41.19 -26.16
CA PRO A 233 -37.09 41.76 -27.34
C PRO A 233 -37.56 43.17 -27.66
#